data_AF-A0A8D5UCC7-F1
#
_entry.id   AF-A0A8D5UCC7-F1
#
_cell.length_a   1.000
_cell.length_b   1.000
_cell.length_c   1.000
_cell.angle_alpha   90.00
_cell.angle_beta   90.00
_cell.angle_gamma   90.00
#
_symmetry.space_group_name_H-M   'P 1'
#
loop_
_entity.id
_entity.type
_entity.pdbx_description
1 polymer ?
#
loop_
_entity_poly.entity_id
_entity_poly.type
_entity_poly.pdbx_seq_one_letter_code
_entity_poly.pdbx_strand_id
1 'polypeptide(L)'
;MRYLAFLTGLVILVTAGCSPAQKPEESQGPDYQQMKQMVMDVLHTKEGEKALQEVMKDPEFKKNMVFTQKDLEMAVARSFTDPKAKKELESLLKKPEVAKNLFKTVENEQKNLMKQLMKDPQYQQLMIDIMKDPQFEKNVLQLMKSQQYRKETMKVMEDALQTPSFKEKFMKLLQEAVKQAQSQKGGQGQGGGGGQGGQQGGSQGQGGQ
;
A
#
# COMPACT_ATOMS: atom_id res chain seq x y z
N MET A 1 37.30 57.81 -87.06
CA MET A 1 36.66 58.55 -85.95
C MET A 1 35.14 58.77 -86.08
N ARG A 2 34.44 58.19 -87.06
CA ARG A 2 32.98 58.34 -87.22
C ARG A 2 32.14 57.20 -86.60
N TYR A 3 32.77 56.08 -86.22
CA TYR A 3 32.11 54.96 -85.53
C TYR A 3 32.17 55.06 -84.00
N LEU A 4 33.09 55.86 -83.44
CA LEU A 4 33.17 56.10 -81.99
C LEU A 4 32.03 57.00 -81.48
N ALA A 5 31.54 57.92 -82.33
CA ALA A 5 30.38 58.77 -82.05
C ALA A 5 29.03 58.05 -82.21
N PHE A 6 28.98 56.97 -83.00
CA PHE A 6 27.77 56.17 -83.20
C PHE A 6 27.52 55.20 -82.03
N LEU A 7 28.59 54.75 -81.34
CA LEU A 7 28.50 53.84 -80.19
C LEU A 7 28.11 54.57 -78.89
N THR A 8 28.39 55.87 -78.78
CA THR A 8 27.94 56.71 -77.64
C THR A 8 26.51 57.22 -77.79
N GLY A 9 25.94 57.18 -79.01
CA GLY A 9 24.56 57.57 -79.28
C GLY A 9 23.50 56.51 -78.95
N LEU A 10 23.88 55.22 -78.91
CA LEU A 10 22.95 54.11 -78.63
C LEU A 10 22.69 53.90 -77.13
N VAL A 11 23.56 54.43 -76.25
CA VAL A 11 23.46 54.26 -74.78
C VAL A 11 22.55 55.31 -74.12
N ILE A 12 22.23 56.42 -74.82
CA ILE A 12 21.40 57.52 -74.27
C ILE A 12 19.91 57.35 -74.59
N LEU A 13 19.53 56.43 -75.49
CA LEU A 13 18.13 56.25 -75.89
C LEU A 13 17.30 55.35 -74.96
N VAL A 14 17.90 54.75 -73.91
CA VAL A 14 17.20 53.81 -73.01
C VAL A 14 16.75 54.45 -71.67
N THR A 15 17.10 55.72 -71.39
CA THR A 15 16.82 56.34 -70.08
C THR A 15 15.87 57.54 -70.09
N ALA A 16 15.24 57.89 -71.22
CA ALA A 16 14.36 59.06 -71.33
C ALA A 16 12.88 58.72 -71.57
N GLY A 17 12.35 57.74 -70.81
CA GLY A 17 10.94 57.35 -70.86
C GLY A 17 10.38 57.04 -69.47
N CYS A 18 10.22 58.04 -68.62
CA CYS A 18 9.31 57.96 -67.46
C CYS A 18 8.67 59.34 -67.24
N SER A 19 7.43 59.46 -67.69
CA SER A 19 6.53 60.57 -67.40
C SER A 19 5.92 60.37 -66.00
N PRO A 20 5.75 61.41 -65.15
CA PRO A 20 5.05 61.28 -63.88
C PRO A 20 3.54 61.35 -64.14
N ALA A 21 2.96 60.27 -64.67
CA ALA A 21 1.52 60.17 -64.88
C ALA A 21 1.05 58.71 -64.89
N GLN A 22 1.35 57.97 -63.83
CA GLN A 22 0.48 56.94 -63.24
C GLN A 22 1.19 56.45 -61.99
N LYS A 23 0.46 56.48 -60.87
CA LYS A 23 0.88 55.88 -59.59
C LYS A 23 1.54 54.53 -59.88
N PRO A 24 2.82 54.33 -59.51
CA PRO A 24 3.26 53.00 -59.19
C PRO A 24 2.37 52.58 -58.02
N GLU A 25 1.54 51.56 -58.20
CA GLU A 25 1.08 50.79 -57.06
C GLU A 25 2.33 50.42 -56.28
N GLU A 26 2.50 51.07 -55.12
CA GLU A 26 3.21 50.46 -54.02
C GLU A 26 2.56 49.10 -53.84
N SER A 27 3.23 48.07 -54.36
CA SER A 27 3.08 46.70 -53.90
C SER A 27 3.55 46.64 -52.45
N GLN A 28 2.84 47.32 -51.55
CA GLN A 28 2.75 46.95 -50.16
C GLN A 28 2.01 45.62 -50.19
N GLY A 29 2.78 44.52 -50.21
CA GLY A 29 2.25 43.22 -49.87
C GLY A 29 1.40 43.37 -48.59
N PRO A 30 0.31 42.60 -48.46
CA PRO A 30 -0.67 42.74 -47.38
C PRO A 30 0.01 43.16 -46.07
N ASP A 31 -0.41 44.31 -45.54
CA ASP A 31 0.12 44.89 -44.31
C ASP A 31 0.26 43.76 -43.28
N TYR A 32 1.48 43.53 -42.81
CA TYR A 32 1.81 42.41 -41.94
C TYR A 32 0.86 42.32 -40.74
N GLN A 33 0.36 43.47 -40.26
CA GLN A 33 -0.66 43.53 -39.22
C GLN A 33 -2.02 42.97 -39.66
N GLN A 34 -2.47 43.28 -40.88
CA GLN A 34 -3.71 42.73 -41.43
C GLN A 34 -3.60 41.24 -41.72
N MET A 35 -2.45 40.77 -42.22
CA MET A 35 -2.21 39.33 -42.40
C MET A 35 -2.16 38.60 -41.05
N LYS A 36 -1.50 39.18 -40.04
CA LYS A 36 -1.48 38.63 -38.68
C LYS A 36 -2.87 38.55 -38.07
N GLN A 37 -3.69 39.59 -38.26
CA GLN A 37 -5.06 39.60 -37.76
C GLN A 37 -5.91 38.55 -38.48
N MET A 38 -5.79 38.44 -39.80
CA MET A 38 -6.48 37.41 -40.58
C MET A 38 -6.08 36.00 -40.16
N VAL A 39 -4.79 35.74 -39.90
CA VAL A 39 -4.32 34.43 -39.40
C VAL A 39 -4.85 34.16 -37.99
N MET A 40 -4.85 35.16 -37.11
CA MET A 40 -5.43 35.03 -35.76
C MET A 40 -6.94 34.77 -35.80
N ASP A 41 -7.65 35.44 -36.70
CA ASP A 41 -9.10 35.26 -36.86
C ASP A 41 -9.40 33.86 -37.42
N VAL A 42 -8.62 33.36 -38.39
CA VAL A 42 -8.70 31.98 -38.90
C VAL A 42 -8.44 30.96 -37.79
N LEU A 43 -7.43 31.17 -36.94
CA LEU A 43 -7.15 30.26 -35.81
C LEU A 43 -8.28 30.22 -34.78
N HIS A 44 -8.96 31.34 -34.54
CA HIS A 44 -10.10 31.41 -33.62
C HIS A 44 -11.44 31.01 -34.27
N THR A 45 -11.49 30.73 -35.57
CA THR A 45 -12.71 30.19 -36.19
C THR A 45 -12.96 28.74 -35.80
N LYS A 46 -14.21 28.28 -35.94
CA LYS A 46 -14.59 26.89 -35.67
C LYS A 46 -13.85 25.90 -36.56
N GLU A 47 -13.52 26.32 -37.78
CA GLU A 47 -12.74 25.58 -38.74
C GLU A 47 -11.28 25.47 -38.27
N GLY A 48 -10.70 26.57 -37.75
CA GLY A 48 -9.37 26.59 -37.13
C GLY A 48 -9.28 25.70 -35.88
N GLU A 49 -10.27 25.75 -34.99
CA GLU A 49 -10.34 24.87 -33.82
C GLU A 49 -10.44 23.40 -34.21
N LYS A 50 -11.27 23.06 -35.22
CA LYS A 50 -11.39 21.69 -35.72
C LYS A 50 -10.09 21.19 -36.34
N ALA A 51 -9.45 22.02 -37.17
CA ALA A 51 -8.15 21.68 -37.76
C ALA A 51 -7.10 21.45 -36.68
N LEU A 52 -7.08 22.29 -35.63
CA LEU A 52 -6.19 22.10 -34.49
C LEU A 52 -6.53 20.83 -33.70
N GLN A 53 -7.81 20.50 -33.51
CA GLN A 53 -8.23 19.24 -32.87
C GLN A 53 -7.84 18.01 -33.69
N GLU A 54 -7.85 18.09 -35.02
CA GLU A 54 -7.38 17.02 -35.91
C GLU A 54 -5.87 16.84 -35.80
N VAL A 55 -5.11 17.94 -35.81
CA VAL A 55 -3.67 17.92 -35.57
C VAL A 55 -3.34 17.38 -34.17
N MET A 56 -4.12 17.75 -33.14
CA MET A 56 -3.96 17.19 -31.79
C MET A 56 -4.29 15.70 -31.70
N LYS A 57 -5.02 15.12 -32.66
CA LYS A 57 -5.23 13.66 -32.71
C LYS A 57 -4.05 12.93 -33.32
N ASP A 58 -3.22 13.63 -34.10
CA ASP A 58 -2.02 13.10 -34.74
C ASP A 58 -1.00 12.58 -33.68
N PRO A 59 -0.59 11.30 -33.76
CA PRO A 59 0.41 10.72 -32.86
C PRO A 59 1.77 11.43 -32.88
N GLU A 60 2.22 11.93 -34.03
CA GLU A 60 3.50 12.64 -34.16
C GLU A 60 3.43 13.99 -33.44
N PHE A 61 2.31 14.70 -33.58
CA PHE A 61 2.09 15.95 -32.88
C PHE A 61 2.01 15.76 -31.35
N LYS A 62 1.28 14.73 -30.88
CA LYS A 62 1.20 14.39 -29.44
C LYS A 62 2.56 14.08 -28.82
N LYS A 63 3.44 13.39 -29.56
CA LYS A 63 4.78 13.03 -29.09
C LYS A 63 5.70 14.24 -28.97
N ASN A 64 5.53 15.23 -29.85
CA ASN A 64 6.32 16.46 -29.87
C ASN A 64 5.80 17.54 -28.91
N MET A 65 4.69 17.26 -28.21
CA MET A 65 4.11 18.17 -27.24
C MET A 65 4.96 18.18 -25.96
N VAL A 66 5.80 19.20 -25.81
CA VAL A 66 6.67 19.35 -24.63
C VAL A 66 5.87 19.97 -23.50
N PHE A 67 5.50 19.17 -22.50
CA PHE A 67 5.00 19.68 -21.24
C PHE A 67 6.16 20.16 -20.37
N THR A 68 6.01 21.33 -19.73
CA THR A 68 7.00 21.75 -18.74
C THR A 68 6.92 20.85 -17.51
N GLN A 69 8.04 20.67 -16.80
CA GLN A 69 8.07 19.89 -15.56
C GLN A 69 7.05 20.42 -14.53
N LYS A 70 6.89 21.75 -14.48
CA LYS A 70 5.95 22.42 -13.58
C LYS A 70 4.49 22.09 -13.90
N ASP A 71 4.14 22.01 -15.18
CA ASP A 71 2.78 21.64 -15.60
C ASP A 71 2.49 20.17 -15.28
N LEU A 72 3.48 19.29 -15.44
CA LEU A 72 3.39 17.89 -15.04
C LEU A 72 3.20 17.74 -13.52
N GLU A 73 3.99 18.45 -12.71
CA GLU A 73 3.86 18.45 -11.24
C GLU A 73 2.49 18.94 -10.79
N MET A 74 2.00 20.05 -11.36
CA MET A 74 0.66 20.56 -11.07
C MET A 74 -0.44 19.60 -11.50
N ALA A 75 -0.32 18.97 -12.67
CA ALA A 75 -1.29 17.99 -13.15
C ALA A 75 -1.35 16.76 -12.23
N VAL A 76 -0.19 16.25 -11.80
CA VAL A 76 -0.11 15.13 -10.86
C VAL A 76 -0.71 15.52 -9.51
N ALA A 77 -0.37 16.68 -8.95
CA ALA A 77 -0.94 17.16 -7.70
C ALA A 77 -2.47 17.35 -7.77
N ARG A 78 -2.98 17.88 -8.89
CA ARG A 78 -4.42 18.01 -9.13
C ARG A 78 -5.11 16.66 -9.27
N SER A 79 -4.45 15.66 -9.85
CA SER A 79 -5.04 14.33 -10.00
C SER A 79 -5.39 13.65 -8.67
N PHE A 80 -4.69 14.01 -7.59
CA PHE A 80 -4.97 13.53 -6.24
C PHE A 80 -6.05 14.32 -5.50
N THR A 81 -6.33 15.55 -5.90
CA THR A 81 -7.26 16.46 -5.21
C THR A 81 -8.59 16.63 -5.93
N ASP A 82 -8.64 16.45 -7.26
CA ASP A 82 -9.87 16.49 -8.04
C ASP A 82 -10.69 15.19 -7.85
N PRO A 83 -11.96 15.27 -7.41
CA PRO A 83 -12.82 14.10 -7.23
C PRO A 83 -13.03 13.25 -8.48
N LYS A 84 -13.01 13.82 -9.69
CA LYS A 84 -13.15 13.07 -10.95
C LYS A 84 -11.87 12.31 -11.25
N ALA A 85 -10.72 12.98 -11.15
CA ALA A 85 -9.43 12.35 -11.35
C ALA A 85 -9.17 11.25 -10.31
N LYS A 86 -9.63 11.42 -9.06
CA LYS A 86 -9.56 10.37 -8.03
C LYS A 86 -10.26 9.09 -8.45
N LYS A 87 -11.47 9.16 -9.03
CA LYS A 87 -12.20 7.98 -9.51
C LYS A 87 -11.47 7.26 -10.65
N GLU A 88 -10.91 8.02 -11.58
CA GLU A 88 -10.12 7.45 -12.67
C GLU A 88 -8.83 6.83 -12.15
N LEU A 89 -8.13 7.50 -11.24
CA LEU A 89 -6.94 7.00 -10.57
C LEU A 89 -7.23 5.72 -9.80
N GLU A 90 -8.31 5.65 -9.02
CA GLU A 90 -8.76 4.43 -8.35
C GLU A 90 -9.00 3.28 -9.35
N SER A 91 -9.61 3.57 -10.51
CA SER A 91 -9.79 2.57 -11.57
C SER A 91 -8.47 2.13 -12.20
N LEU A 92 -7.50 3.03 -12.33
CA LEU A 92 -6.16 2.71 -12.85
C LEU A 92 -5.35 1.89 -11.84
N LEU A 93 -5.41 2.24 -10.56
CA LEU A 93 -4.72 1.52 -9.48
C LEU A 93 -5.26 0.10 -9.27
N LYS A 94 -6.51 -0.18 -9.64
CA LYS A 94 -7.05 -1.55 -9.67
C LYS A 94 -6.47 -2.41 -10.80
N LYS A 95 -5.79 -1.82 -11.79
CA LYS A 95 -5.17 -2.59 -12.88
C LYS A 95 -3.91 -3.30 -12.35
N PRO A 96 -3.73 -4.62 -12.58
CA PRO A 96 -2.64 -5.40 -12.00
C PRO A 96 -1.24 -4.84 -12.26
N GLU A 97 -0.95 -4.43 -13.50
CA GLU A 97 0.37 -3.89 -13.87
C GLU A 97 0.66 -2.55 -13.17
N VAL A 98 -0.35 -1.67 -13.07
CA VAL A 98 -0.22 -0.38 -12.39
C VAL A 98 -0.03 -0.61 -10.89
N ALA A 99 -0.85 -1.46 -10.28
CA ALA A 99 -0.74 -1.82 -8.86
C ALA A 99 0.63 -2.42 -8.53
N LYS A 100 1.12 -3.34 -9.36
CA LYS A 100 2.42 -4.00 -9.19
C LYS A 100 3.56 -2.99 -9.28
N ASN A 101 3.56 -2.11 -10.27
CA ASN A 101 4.61 -1.12 -10.43
C ASN A 101 4.57 -0.09 -9.31
N LEU A 102 3.38 0.40 -8.92
CA LEU A 102 3.24 1.29 -7.77
C LEU A 102 3.76 0.63 -6.50
N PHE A 103 3.32 -0.61 -6.21
CA PHE A 103 3.77 -1.36 -5.05
C PHE A 103 5.29 -1.49 -5.02
N LYS A 104 5.92 -1.87 -6.14
CA LYS A 104 7.38 -1.96 -6.24
C LYS A 104 8.08 -0.63 -5.97
N THR A 105 7.53 0.48 -6.49
CA THR A 105 8.09 1.81 -6.26
C THR A 105 8.04 2.22 -4.80
N VAL A 106 6.96 1.88 -4.09
CA VAL A 106 6.78 2.25 -2.67
C VAL A 106 7.17 1.15 -1.69
N GLU A 107 7.66 0.00 -2.15
CA GLU A 107 7.84 -1.21 -1.35
C GLU A 107 8.78 -0.97 -0.16
N ASN A 108 9.90 -0.29 -0.39
CA ASN A 108 10.88 0.01 0.66
C ASN A 108 10.28 0.94 1.71
N GLU A 109 9.54 1.95 1.29
CA GLU A 109 8.93 2.94 2.17
C GLU A 109 7.77 2.34 2.95
N GLN A 110 7.01 1.43 2.33
CA GLN A 110 5.99 0.63 3.02
C GLN A 110 6.61 -0.30 4.06
N LYS A 111 7.74 -0.96 3.76
CA LYS A 111 8.48 -1.79 4.74
C LYS A 111 9.00 -0.95 5.90
N ASN A 112 9.52 0.24 5.62
CA ASN A 112 10.04 1.16 6.63
C ASN A 112 8.91 1.68 7.53
N LEU A 113 7.80 2.10 6.94
CA LEU A 113 6.60 2.50 7.67
C LEU A 113 6.09 1.36 8.56
N MET A 114 5.98 0.14 8.04
CA MET A 114 5.53 -1.00 8.84
C MET A 114 6.49 -1.31 10.01
N LYS A 115 7.80 -1.20 9.81
CA LYS A 115 8.80 -1.35 10.88
C LYS A 115 8.69 -0.26 11.95
N GLN A 116 8.37 0.96 11.54
CA GLN A 116 8.15 2.08 12.47
C GLN A 116 6.84 1.89 13.25
N LEU A 117 5.75 1.51 12.58
CA LEU A 117 4.46 1.20 13.21
C LEU A 117 4.60 0.05 14.21
N MET A 118 5.35 -1.01 13.93
CA MET A 118 5.59 -2.08 14.92
C MET A 118 6.27 -1.59 16.21
N LYS A 119 6.94 -0.44 16.20
CA LYS A 119 7.55 0.18 17.38
C LYS A 119 6.64 1.23 18.02
N ASP A 120 5.54 1.58 17.38
CA ASP A 120 4.59 2.55 17.89
C ASP A 120 3.68 1.90 18.96
N PRO A 121 3.51 2.52 20.15
CA PRO A 121 2.70 1.96 21.23
C PRO A 121 1.23 1.73 20.86
N GLN A 122 0.62 2.60 20.05
CA GLN A 122 -0.78 2.45 19.66
C GLN A 122 -0.96 1.27 18.71
N TYR A 123 -0.05 1.14 17.73
CA TYR A 123 -0.07 0.00 16.82
C TYR A 123 0.25 -1.33 17.54
N GLN A 124 1.16 -1.32 18.52
CA GLN A 124 1.41 -2.47 19.38
C GLN A 124 0.16 -2.88 20.16
N GLN A 125 -0.59 -1.93 20.69
CA GLN A 125 -1.84 -2.22 21.39
C GLN A 125 -2.86 -2.89 20.46
N LEU A 126 -3.03 -2.37 19.24
CA LEU A 126 -3.89 -3.00 18.23
C LEU A 126 -3.41 -4.41 17.89
N MET A 127 -2.10 -4.63 17.78
CA MET A 127 -1.52 -5.95 17.53
C MET A 127 -1.78 -6.92 18.71
N ILE A 128 -1.66 -6.45 19.95
CA ILE A 128 -2.00 -7.24 21.14
C ILE A 128 -3.48 -7.61 21.15
N ASP A 129 -4.35 -6.70 20.74
CA ASP A 129 -5.78 -6.98 20.66
C ASP A 129 -6.09 -8.04 19.58
N ILE A 130 -5.36 -8.04 18.46
CA ILE A 130 -5.42 -9.14 17.47
C ILE A 130 -4.94 -10.46 18.08
N MET A 131 -3.90 -10.45 18.92
CA MET A 131 -3.42 -11.66 19.61
C MET A 131 -4.40 -12.21 20.66
N LYS A 132 -5.37 -11.41 21.12
CA LYS A 132 -6.44 -11.88 22.00
C LYS A 132 -7.57 -12.58 21.24
N ASP A 133 -7.49 -12.69 19.93
CA ASP A 133 -8.49 -13.40 19.13
C ASP A 133 -8.56 -14.90 19.55
N PRO A 134 -9.77 -15.48 19.71
CA PRO A 134 -9.92 -16.89 20.13
C PRO A 134 -9.22 -17.90 19.22
N GLN A 135 -9.04 -17.59 17.93
CA GLN A 135 -8.30 -18.46 17.02
C GLN A 135 -6.80 -18.42 17.32
N PHE A 136 -6.26 -17.25 17.65
CA PHE A 136 -4.88 -17.13 18.09
C PHE A 136 -4.67 -17.85 19.42
N GLU A 137 -5.59 -17.69 20.37
CA GLU A 137 -5.55 -18.41 21.65
C GLU A 137 -5.52 -19.93 21.46
N LYS A 138 -6.37 -20.48 20.59
CA LYS A 138 -6.36 -21.91 20.25
C LYS A 138 -5.01 -22.37 19.70
N ASN A 139 -4.39 -21.57 18.83
CA ASN A 139 -3.07 -21.88 18.27
C ASN A 139 -1.99 -21.88 19.37
N VAL A 140 -2.03 -20.93 20.29
CA VAL A 140 -1.12 -20.88 21.45
C VAL A 140 -1.34 -22.10 22.37
N LEU A 141 -2.59 -22.45 22.67
CA LEU A 141 -2.91 -23.63 23.48
C LEU A 141 -2.44 -24.94 22.81
N GLN A 142 -2.56 -25.04 21.49
CA GLN A 142 -2.03 -26.17 20.74
C GLN A 142 -0.49 -26.23 20.82
N LEU A 143 0.18 -25.07 20.74
CA LEU A 143 1.62 -24.98 20.91
C LEU A 143 2.05 -25.40 22.32
N MET A 144 1.34 -24.98 23.37
CA MET A 144 1.62 -25.41 24.75
C MET A 144 1.43 -26.92 24.95
N LYS A 145 0.51 -27.55 24.21
CA LYS A 145 0.30 -29.00 24.24
C LYS A 145 1.34 -29.78 23.42
N SER A 146 2.15 -29.09 22.61
CA SER A 146 3.17 -29.72 21.77
C SER A 146 4.23 -30.46 22.59
N GLN A 147 4.82 -31.49 21.99
CA GLN A 147 5.85 -32.29 22.66
C GLN A 147 7.09 -31.45 23.04
N GLN A 148 7.45 -30.45 22.22
CA GLN A 148 8.57 -29.56 22.51
C GLN A 148 8.30 -28.71 23.75
N TYR A 149 7.12 -28.08 23.82
CA TYR A 149 6.76 -27.27 24.99
C TYR A 149 6.63 -28.09 26.27
N ARG A 150 6.12 -29.33 26.17
CA ARG A 150 6.06 -30.27 27.30
C ARG A 150 7.44 -30.61 27.85
N LYS A 151 8.45 -30.80 27.00
CA LYS A 151 9.83 -31.08 27.45
C LYS A 151 10.41 -29.91 28.25
N GLU A 152 10.25 -28.69 27.75
CA GLU A 152 10.68 -27.48 28.49
C GLU A 152 9.88 -27.31 29.79
N THR A 153 8.58 -27.60 29.76
CA THR A 153 7.73 -27.57 30.97
C THR A 153 8.18 -28.58 32.02
N MET A 154 8.51 -29.82 31.60
CA MET A 154 9.06 -30.85 32.49
C MET A 154 10.38 -30.41 33.09
N LYS A 155 11.28 -29.83 32.29
CA LYS A 155 12.56 -29.30 32.77
C LYS A 155 12.37 -28.18 33.79
N VAL A 156 11.49 -27.21 33.51
CA VAL A 156 11.15 -26.14 34.47
C VAL A 156 10.58 -26.72 35.76
N MET A 157 9.77 -27.79 35.67
CA MET A 157 9.21 -28.46 36.84
C MET A 157 10.28 -29.22 37.64
N GLU A 158 11.22 -29.89 36.98
CA GLU A 158 12.39 -30.52 37.61
C GLU A 158 13.26 -29.48 38.32
N ASP A 159 13.56 -28.36 37.67
CA ASP A 159 14.33 -27.26 38.24
C ASP A 159 13.60 -26.65 39.44
N ALA A 160 12.28 -26.46 39.34
CA ALA A 160 11.44 -25.97 40.44
C ALA A 160 11.48 -26.93 41.65
N LEU A 161 11.40 -28.24 41.44
CA LEU A 161 11.55 -29.25 42.50
C LEU A 161 12.93 -29.22 43.16
N GLN A 162 13.95 -28.72 42.47
CA GLN A 162 15.29 -28.59 43.02
C GLN A 162 15.47 -27.34 43.89
N THR A 163 14.58 -26.36 43.78
CA THR A 163 14.66 -25.13 44.58
C THR A 163 14.46 -25.41 46.08
N PRO A 164 15.28 -24.82 46.98
CA PRO A 164 15.19 -25.08 48.41
C PRO A 164 13.79 -24.80 48.99
N SER A 165 13.16 -23.71 48.57
CA SER A 165 11.82 -23.32 49.03
C SER A 165 10.74 -24.34 48.63
N PHE A 166 10.83 -24.91 47.43
CA PHE A 166 9.91 -25.96 47.00
C PHE A 166 10.20 -27.29 47.70
N LYS A 167 11.48 -27.67 47.85
CA LYS A 167 11.88 -28.86 48.61
C LYS A 167 11.37 -28.83 50.05
N GLU A 168 11.52 -27.71 50.74
CA GLU A 168 11.03 -27.54 52.10
C GLU A 168 9.51 -27.69 52.18
N LYS A 169 8.76 -27.01 51.30
CA LYS A 169 7.30 -27.13 51.24
C LYS A 169 6.86 -28.55 50.91
N PHE A 170 7.53 -29.19 49.95
CA PHE A 170 7.26 -30.57 49.56
C PHE A 170 7.52 -31.54 50.72
N MET A 171 8.64 -31.38 51.43
CA MET A 171 8.98 -32.18 52.61
C MET A 171 7.98 -31.96 53.75
N LYS A 172 7.52 -30.72 54.00
CA LYS A 172 6.48 -30.43 55.00
C LYS A 172 5.15 -31.10 54.64
N LEU A 173 4.71 -30.99 53.40
CA LEU A 173 3.50 -31.66 52.91
C LEU A 173 3.60 -33.19 53.01
N LEU A 174 4.77 -33.75 52.68
CA LEU A 174 5.02 -35.19 52.82
C LEU A 174 4.96 -35.62 54.29
N GLN A 175 5.55 -34.84 55.20
CA GLN A 175 5.47 -35.11 56.64
C GLN A 175 4.04 -35.03 57.18
N GLU A 176 3.25 -34.05 56.74
CA GLU A 176 1.83 -33.93 57.10
C GLU A 176 1.00 -35.10 56.58
N ALA A 177 1.21 -35.51 55.32
CA ALA A 177 0.52 -36.66 54.72
C ALA A 177 0.88 -37.97 55.43
N VAL A 178 2.16 -38.17 55.78
CA VAL A 178 2.60 -39.34 56.57
C VAL A 178 1.97 -39.32 57.97
N LYS A 179 1.95 -38.17 58.64
CA LYS A 179 1.29 -38.01 59.94
C LYS A 179 -0.20 -38.30 59.85
N GLN A 180 -0.90 -37.82 58.82
CA GLN A 180 -2.32 -38.15 58.59
C GLN A 180 -2.53 -39.64 58.33
N ALA A 181 -1.71 -40.27 57.48
CA ALA A 181 -1.80 -41.70 57.21
C ALA A 181 -1.51 -42.57 58.45
N GLN A 182 -0.57 -42.14 59.30
CA GLN A 182 -0.28 -42.80 60.58
C GLN A 182 -1.39 -42.56 61.61
N SER A 183 -2.00 -41.37 61.63
CA SER A 183 -3.16 -41.07 62.48
C SER A 183 -4.40 -41.87 62.06
N GLN A 184 -4.57 -42.13 60.75
CA GLN A 184 -5.63 -42.98 60.21
C GLN A 184 -5.38 -44.46 60.48
N LYS A 185 -4.11 -44.92 60.48
CA LYS A 185 -3.74 -46.30 60.87
C LYS A 185 -3.69 -46.53 62.39
N GLY A 186 -3.62 -45.48 63.21
CA GLY A 186 -3.66 -45.56 64.67
C GLY A 186 -5.06 -45.65 65.28
N GLY A 187 -6.12 -45.52 64.46
CA GLY A 187 -7.52 -45.56 64.91
C GLY A 187 -8.22 -46.93 64.79
N GLN A 188 -7.53 -47.97 64.31
CA GLN A 188 -8.15 -49.29 64.14
C GLN A 188 -7.32 -50.38 64.81
N GLY A 189 -7.36 -50.36 66.14
CA GLY A 189 -6.76 -51.41 66.94
C GLY A 189 -6.98 -51.17 68.42
N GLN A 190 -8.18 -51.51 68.92
CA GLN A 190 -8.40 -52.33 70.12
C GLN A 190 -9.82 -52.12 70.70
N GLY A 191 -10.54 -53.23 70.86
CA GLY A 191 -11.91 -53.35 71.38
C GLY A 191 -12.75 -54.17 70.39
N GLY A 192 -13.03 -55.45 70.57
CA GLY A 192 -13.10 -56.28 71.77
C GLY A 192 -14.33 -57.16 71.61
N GLY A 193 -14.10 -58.45 71.36
CA GLY A 193 -14.98 -59.61 71.54
C GLY A 193 -16.52 -59.50 71.46
N GLY A 194 -17.08 -60.33 70.58
CA GLY A 194 -18.05 -61.33 71.03
C GLY A 194 -19.54 -61.07 70.75
N GLY A 195 -20.05 -61.81 69.77
CA GLY A 195 -21.30 -62.58 69.94
C GLY A 195 -22.60 -61.99 69.38
N GLN A 196 -23.34 -62.89 68.72
CA GLN A 196 -24.77 -62.82 68.36
C GLN A 196 -25.06 -61.94 67.13
N GLY A 197 -25.58 -62.43 66.01
CA GLY A 197 -26.47 -63.57 65.78
C GLY A 197 -27.67 -63.03 65.01
N GLY A 198 -27.96 -63.62 63.84
CA GLY A 198 -29.27 -63.46 63.19
C GLY A 198 -29.36 -62.51 62.00
N GLN A 199 -29.51 -63.14 60.83
CA GLN A 199 -30.74 -63.06 60.03
C GLN A 199 -30.86 -62.02 58.89
N GLN A 200 -30.90 -62.60 57.69
CA GLN A 200 -31.79 -62.34 56.53
C GLN A 200 -31.68 -61.09 55.66
N GLY A 201 -31.80 -61.40 54.35
CA GLY A 201 -32.34 -60.53 53.29
C GLY A 201 -31.24 -59.86 52.49
N GLY A 202 -30.89 -60.23 51.25
CA GLY A 202 -31.75 -60.70 50.16
C GLY A 202 -32.28 -59.50 49.37
N SER A 203 -31.95 -59.46 48.08
CA SER A 203 -32.53 -58.65 46.98
C SER A 203 -31.55 -57.57 46.43
N GLN A 204 -30.88 -57.75 45.28
CA GLN A 204 -31.33 -57.90 43.88
C GLN A 204 -31.48 -56.55 43.14
N GLY A 205 -30.84 -56.48 41.96
CA GLY A 205 -31.10 -55.51 40.88
C GLY A 205 -30.38 -54.16 41.04
N GLN A 206 -29.93 -53.45 40.01
CA GLN A 206 -30.10 -53.51 38.55
C GLN A 206 -29.14 -52.39 38.06
N GLY A 207 -28.24 -52.58 37.10
CA GLY A 207 -28.56 -52.59 35.68
C GLY A 207 -28.75 -51.18 35.10
N GLY A 208 -27.77 -50.70 34.34
CA GLY A 208 -28.00 -49.87 33.13
C GLY A 208 -28.05 -48.35 33.27
N GLN A 209 -26.97 -47.67 32.88
CA GLN A 209 -26.82 -46.99 31.58
C GLN A 209 -25.40 -46.45 31.43
#